data_AF-A0A1V4X2W8-F1
#
_entry.id   AF-A0A1V4X2W8-F1
#
_cell.length_a   1.000
_cell.length_b   1.000
_cell.length_c   1.000
_cell.angle_alpha   90.00
_cell.angle_beta   90.00
_cell.angle_gamma   90.00
#
_symmetry.space_group_name_H-M   'P 1'
#
loop_
_entity.id
_entity.type
_entity.pdbx_description
1 polymer ?
#
loop_
_entity_poly.entity_id
_entity_poly.type
_entity_poly.pdbx_seq_one_letter_code
_entity_poly.pdbx_strand_id
1 'polypeptide(L)'
;MKISKVDDVTLQMIQQYQKADRVEDRSQEKPEKAGAANLVPEEKVNLSTTAKDVQTLRNAVSSLPDVREDKVQALREQIEKGTYKVDAEKVAEKMVGESLLDVLS
;
A
#
# COMPACT_ATOMS: atom_id res chain seq x y z
N MET A 1 5.32 -24.76 -39.12
CA MET A 1 4.64 -23.93 -38.10
C MET A 1 5.34 -22.57 -38.06
N LYS A 2 4.61 -21.47 -38.29
CA LYS A 2 5.13 -20.10 -38.15
C LYS A 2 4.33 -19.40 -37.06
N ILE A 3 4.95 -19.18 -35.91
CA ILE A 3 4.44 -18.29 -34.86
C ILE A 3 5.12 -16.94 -35.05
N SER A 4 4.48 -16.07 -35.82
CA SER A 4 4.88 -14.67 -35.94
C SER A 4 3.65 -13.80 -35.70
N LYS A 5 3.57 -13.27 -34.48
CA LYS A 5 3.06 -11.96 -34.08
C LYS A 5 2.78 -12.03 -32.58
N VAL A 6 3.83 -11.86 -31.79
CA VAL A 6 3.65 -11.37 -30.43
C VAL A 6 3.48 -9.87 -30.59
N ASP A 7 2.30 -9.36 -30.25
CA ASP A 7 1.87 -8.02 -30.59
C ASP A 7 2.86 -6.96 -30.09
N ASP A 8 3.32 -6.12 -31.03
CA ASP A 8 4.28 -5.01 -30.86
C ASP A 8 3.94 -4.11 -29.66
N VAL A 9 2.64 -3.98 -29.37
CA VAL A 9 2.08 -3.21 -28.25
C VAL A 9 2.57 -3.75 -26.91
N THR A 10 2.63 -5.07 -26.75
CA THR A 10 3.11 -5.72 -25.53
C THR A 10 4.60 -5.47 -25.33
N LEU A 11 5.37 -5.47 -26.42
CA LEU A 11 6.80 -5.18 -26.40
C LEU A 11 7.06 -3.71 -26.04
N GLN A 12 6.28 -2.78 -26.58
CA GLN A 12 6.34 -1.35 -26.25
C GLN A 12 5.96 -1.08 -24.80
N MET A 13 4.92 -1.76 -24.29
CA MET A 13 4.49 -1.64 -22.89
C MET A 13 5.62 -2.08 -21.95
N ILE A 14 6.26 -3.22 -22.22
CA ILE A 14 7.38 -3.73 -21.41
C ILE A 14 8.58 -2.77 -21.46
N GLN A 15 8.88 -2.18 -22.62
CA GLN A 15 9.96 -1.19 -22.76
C GLN A 15 9.69 0.11 -22.01
N GLN A 16 8.42 0.53 -21.88
CA GLN A 16 8.06 1.74 -21.15
C GLN A 16 8.25 1.57 -19.63
N TYR A 17 7.91 0.40 -19.10
CA TYR A 17 8.17 0.07 -17.69
C TYR A 17 9.67 0.00 -17.37
N GLN A 18 10.49 -0.54 -18.28
CA GLN A 18 11.95 -0.59 -18.09
C GLN A 18 12.63 0.78 -18.17
N LYS A 19 12.01 1.77 -18.82
CA LYS A 19 12.54 3.13 -18.87
C LYS A 19 12.20 3.94 -17.62
N ALA A 20 11.06 3.69 -16.97
CA ALA A 20 10.66 4.41 -15.77
C ALA A 20 11.61 4.14 -14.58
N ASP A 21 12.15 2.92 -14.45
CA ASP A 21 13.16 2.57 -13.43
C ASP A 21 14.57 3.13 -13.71
N ARG A 22 14.85 3.59 -14.94
CA ARG A 22 16.18 4.09 -15.34
C ARG A 22 16.38 5.60 -15.15
N VAL A 23 15.35 6.34 -14.72
CA VAL A 23 15.43 7.82 -14.64
C VAL A 23 15.81 8.32 -13.24
N GLU A 24 15.82 7.47 -12.21
CA GLU A 24 16.25 7.90 -10.87
C GLU A 24 17.78 7.91 -10.67
N ASP A 25 18.56 7.34 -11.58
CA ASP A 25 20.03 7.29 -11.45
C ASP A 25 20.73 7.97 -12.64
N ARG A 26 20.47 9.27 -12.79
CA ARG A 26 21.24 10.11 -13.70
C ARG A 26 21.71 11.38 -13.01
N SER A 27 22.39 11.19 -11.88
CA SER A 27 23.32 12.18 -11.35
C SER A 27 24.72 11.59 -11.32
N GLN A 28 25.61 12.25 -12.06
CA GLN A 28 27.08 12.17 -12.00
C GLN A 28 27.78 11.29 -13.05
N GLU A 29 28.42 12.01 -13.96
CA GLU A 29 29.39 11.54 -14.94
C GLU A 29 30.69 11.10 -14.27
N LYS A 30 31.24 9.93 -14.69
CA LYS A 30 32.54 9.75 -15.38
C LYS A 30 33.19 8.37 -15.04
N PRO A 31 33.83 7.68 -16.00
CA PRO A 31 34.13 6.24 -15.91
C PRO A 31 35.58 5.97 -15.48
N GLU A 32 35.86 4.83 -14.85
CA GLU A 32 37.06 3.98 -15.08
C GLU A 32 36.99 2.65 -14.30
N LYS A 33 37.25 1.56 -15.04
CA LYS A 33 37.95 0.31 -14.69
C LYS A 33 37.35 -0.67 -13.65
N ALA A 34 36.84 -1.76 -14.23
CA ALA A 34 37.12 -3.17 -13.92
C ALA A 34 37.61 -3.51 -12.50
N GLY A 35 36.69 -4.02 -11.69
CA GLY A 35 36.97 -4.87 -10.53
C GLY A 35 35.82 -5.85 -10.38
N ALA A 36 36.11 -7.14 -10.52
CA ALA A 36 35.15 -8.22 -10.32
C ALA A 36 34.57 -8.16 -8.91
N ALA A 37 33.36 -7.62 -8.78
CA ALA A 37 32.57 -7.69 -7.56
C ALA A 37 31.33 -8.53 -7.88
N ASN A 38 31.37 -9.76 -7.37
CA ASN A 38 30.24 -10.67 -7.13
C ASN A 38 28.93 -10.27 -7.81
N LEU A 39 28.68 -10.84 -8.98
CA LEU A 39 27.33 -10.99 -9.50
C LEU A 39 26.62 -12.00 -8.59
N VAL A 40 26.21 -11.55 -7.40
CA VAL A 40 25.13 -12.22 -6.67
C VAL A 40 23.98 -12.23 -7.67
N PRO A 41 23.49 -13.40 -8.12
CA PRO A 41 22.31 -13.44 -8.97
C PRO A 41 21.24 -12.62 -8.26
N GLU A 42 20.84 -11.51 -8.87
CA GLU A 42 19.76 -10.68 -8.36
C GLU A 42 18.55 -11.60 -8.26
N GLU A 43 18.24 -12.06 -7.05
CA GLU A 43 17.11 -12.94 -6.81
C GLU A 43 15.86 -12.18 -7.24
N LYS A 44 15.34 -12.51 -8.41
CA LYS A 44 14.10 -11.93 -8.93
C LYS A 44 12.94 -12.39 -8.04
N VAL A 45 12.63 -11.58 -7.05
CA VAL A 45 11.43 -11.68 -6.24
C VAL A 45 10.21 -11.36 -7.10
N ASN A 46 9.56 -12.40 -7.62
CA ASN A 46 8.26 -12.27 -8.26
C ASN A 46 7.19 -12.16 -7.18
N LEU A 47 6.87 -10.93 -6.78
CA LEU A 47 5.79 -10.66 -5.84
C LEU A 47 4.45 -10.99 -6.51
N SER A 48 3.64 -11.83 -5.86
CA SER A 48 2.30 -12.17 -6.34
C SER A 48 1.46 -10.90 -6.53
N THR A 49 0.51 -10.94 -7.45
CA THR A 49 -0.43 -9.83 -7.69
C THR A 49 -1.14 -9.43 -6.40
N THR A 50 -1.61 -10.42 -5.62
CA THR A 50 -2.24 -10.22 -4.31
C THR A 50 -1.34 -9.47 -3.33
N ALA A 51 -0.03 -9.77 -3.28
CA ALA A 51 0.86 -9.09 -2.36
C ALA A 51 1.11 -7.62 -2.78
N LYS A 52 1.12 -7.32 -4.08
CA LYS A 52 1.14 -5.93 -4.59
C LYS A 52 -0.14 -5.17 -4.23
N ASP A 53 -1.29 -5.83 -4.34
CA ASP A 53 -2.58 -5.25 -3.97
C ASP A 53 -2.62 -4.93 -2.47
N VAL A 54 -2.18 -5.86 -1.61
CA VAL A 54 -2.09 -5.65 -0.16
C VAL A 54 -1.16 -4.48 0.18
N GLN A 55 -0.01 -4.37 -0.49
CA GLN A 55 0.90 -3.25 -0.26
C GLN A 55 0.27 -1.91 -0.65
N THR A 56 -0.45 -1.89 -1.78
CA THR A 56 -1.15 -0.69 -2.26
C THR A 56 -2.26 -0.28 -1.28
N LEU A 57 -3.03 -1.24 -0.78
CA LEU A 57 -4.07 -1.01 0.24
C LEU A 57 -3.46 -0.52 1.55
N ARG A 58 -2.36 -1.10 2.02
CA ARG A 58 -1.64 -0.64 3.22
C ARG A 58 -1.19 0.82 3.06
N ASN A 59 -0.56 1.15 1.94
CA ASN A 59 -0.11 2.51 1.66
C ASN A 59 -1.29 3.51 1.64
N ALA A 60 -2.41 3.11 1.02
CA ALA A 60 -3.62 3.93 1.00
C ALA A 60 -4.18 4.16 2.40
N VAL A 61 -4.27 3.12 3.24
CA VAL A 61 -4.73 3.23 4.63
C VAL A 61 -3.78 4.09 5.47
N SER A 62 -2.46 3.93 5.30
CA SER A 62 -1.45 4.73 6.02
C SER A 62 -1.44 6.21 5.61
N SER A 63 -1.95 6.54 4.44
CA SER A 63 -2.10 7.94 3.99
C SER A 63 -3.33 8.65 4.57
N LEU A 64 -4.24 7.89 5.18
CA LEU A 64 -5.42 8.46 5.82
C LEU A 64 -5.04 9.12 7.15
N PRO A 65 -5.70 10.23 7.52
CA PRO A 65 -5.47 10.84 8.81
C PRO A 65 -5.93 9.92 9.94
N ASP A 66 -5.16 9.90 11.03
CA ASP A 66 -5.50 9.14 12.25
C ASP A 66 -6.86 9.56 12.82
N VAL A 67 -7.21 10.84 12.68
CA VAL A 67 -8.47 11.42 13.15
C VAL A 67 -9.35 11.84 11.98
N ARG A 68 -10.59 11.34 11.98
CA ARG A 68 -11.65 11.77 11.06
C ARG A 68 -12.42 12.96 11.63
N GLU A 69 -11.85 14.15 11.45
CA GLU A 69 -12.39 15.41 11.98
C GLU A 69 -13.85 15.66 11.62
N ASP A 70 -14.27 15.30 10.40
CA ASP A 70 -15.65 15.39 9.94
C ASP A 70 -16.62 14.63 10.85
N LYS A 71 -16.27 13.42 11.25
CA LYS A 71 -17.10 12.59 12.15
C LYS A 71 -17.08 13.12 13.57
N VAL A 72 -15.94 13.61 14.03
CA VAL A 72 -15.81 14.19 15.37
C VAL A 72 -16.70 15.42 15.49
N GLN A 73 -16.66 16.33 14.52
CA GLN A 73 -17.51 17.52 14.51
C GLN A 73 -19.00 17.16 14.45
N ALA A 74 -19.40 16.24 13.57
CA ALA A 74 -20.78 15.81 13.47
C ALA A 74 -21.32 15.19 14.77
N LEU A 75 -20.48 14.45 15.51
CA LEU A 75 -20.84 13.89 16.82
C LEU A 75 -20.89 14.96 17.90
N ARG A 76 -19.93 15.89 17.93
CA ARG A 76 -19.92 17.03 18.87
C ARG A 76 -21.19 17.86 18.75
N GLU A 77 -21.60 18.19 17.54
CA GLU A 77 -22.85 18.93 17.32
C GLU A 77 -24.08 18.19 17.84
N GLN A 78 -24.16 16.86 17.64
CA GLN A 78 -25.28 16.06 18.15
C GLN A 78 -25.31 16.02 19.67
N ILE A 79 -24.14 16.01 20.31
CA ILE A 79 -24.01 16.06 21.77
C ILE A 79 -24.47 17.43 22.28
N GLU A 80 -23.98 18.53 21.68
CA GLU A 80 -24.36 19.89 22.06
C GLU A 80 -25.87 20.15 21.88
N LYS A 81 -26.45 19.63 20.80
CA LYS A 81 -27.90 19.72 20.51
C LYS A 81 -28.73 18.76 21.38
N GLY A 82 -28.10 17.89 22.19
CA GLY A 82 -28.78 16.88 23.00
C GLY A 82 -29.48 15.79 22.19
N THR A 83 -29.16 15.64 20.91
CA THR A 83 -29.76 14.64 19.99
C THR A 83 -28.94 13.36 19.89
N TYR A 84 -27.73 13.35 20.46
CA TYR A 84 -26.90 12.14 20.52
C TYR A 84 -27.53 11.10 21.44
N LYS A 85 -27.90 9.95 20.88
CA LYS A 85 -28.46 8.82 21.63
C LYS A 85 -27.39 7.77 21.86
N VAL A 86 -27.14 7.47 23.13
CA VAL A 86 -26.26 6.38 23.53
C VAL A 86 -27.03 5.07 23.44
N ASP A 87 -26.47 4.11 22.71
CA ASP A 87 -27.02 2.78 22.53
C ASP A 87 -26.38 1.83 23.55
N ALA A 88 -27.15 1.46 24.57
CA ALA A 88 -26.65 0.66 25.70
C ALA A 88 -26.19 -0.74 25.28
N GLU A 89 -26.81 -1.32 24.25
CA GLU A 89 -26.44 -2.64 23.73
C GLU A 89 -25.05 -2.58 23.11
N LYS A 90 -24.79 -1.57 22.26
CA LYS A 90 -23.46 -1.35 21.66
C LYS A 90 -22.38 -1.08 22.70
N VAL A 91 -22.72 -0.37 23.78
CA VAL A 91 -21.77 -0.13 24.88
C VAL A 91 -21.40 -1.46 25.54
N ALA A 92 -22.39 -2.28 25.91
CA ALA A 92 -22.15 -3.58 26.53
C ALA A 92 -21.37 -4.53 25.61
N GLU A 93 -21.72 -4.58 24.32
CA GLU A 93 -21.01 -5.36 23.30
C GLU A 93 -19.53 -4.98 23.25
N LYS A 94 -19.21 -3.68 23.24
CA LYS A 94 -17.83 -3.19 23.25
C LYS A 94 -17.10 -3.51 24.55
N MET A 95 -17.75 -3.36 25.70
CA MET A 95 -17.14 -3.70 27.00
C MET A 95 -16.74 -5.18 27.07
N VAL A 96 -17.64 -6.08 26.66
CA VAL A 96 -17.38 -7.53 26.64
C VAL A 96 -16.33 -7.86 25.57
N GLY A 97 -16.44 -7.28 24.38
CA GLY A 97 -15.49 -7.51 23.28
C GLY A 97 -14.06 -7.11 23.65
N GLU A 98 -13.86 -5.93 24.25
CA GLU A 98 -12.54 -5.48 24.72
C GLU A 98 -12.02 -6.34 25.86
N SER A 99 -12.88 -6.71 26.83
CA SER A 99 -12.48 -7.60 27.92
C SER A 99 -12.05 -8.98 27.43
N LEU A 100 -12.68 -9.51 26.38
CA LEU A 100 -12.27 -10.78 25.77
C LEU A 100 -10.95 -10.64 25.02
N LEU A 101 -10.72 -9.49 24.36
CA LEU A 101 -9.47 -9.23 23.64
C LEU A 101 -8.28 -9.20 24.61
N ASP A 102 -8.42 -8.53 25.76
CA ASP A 102 -7.40 -8.41 26.81
C ASP A 102 -7.04 -9.77 27.44
N VAL A 103 -8.02 -10.67 27.60
CA VAL A 103 -7.78 -12.03 28.11
C VAL A 103 -7.03 -12.92 27.11
N LEU A 104 -7.14 -12.62 25.81
CA LEU A 104 -6.56 -13.42 24.72
C LEU A 104 -5.24 -12.88 24.18
N SER A 105 -4.86 -11.65 24.56
CA SER A 105 -3.57 -11.02 24.22
C SER A 105 -2.46 -11.41 25.18
#